data_AF-A0A3A6DFG8-F1
#
_entry.id   AF-A0A3A6DFG8-F1
#
_cell.length_a   1.000
_cell.length_b   1.000
_cell.length_c   1.000
_cell.angle_alpha   90.00
_cell.angle_beta   90.00
_cell.angle_gamma   90.00
#
_symmetry.space_group_name_H-M   'P 1'
#
loop_
_entity.id
_entity.type
_entity.pdbx_description
1 polymer ?
#
loop_
_entity_poly.entity_id
_entity_poly.type
_entity_poly.pdbx_seq_one_letter_code
_entity_poly.pdbx_strand_id
1 'polypeptide(L)' 'MNRKMMAPITIGIVIALYMMLWISSLFFLDAPKPVIFLFGVPMLALLFLWIHVVKERIDEIRSGEEDDLSKY' A
#
# COMPACT_ATOMS: atom_id res chain seq x y z
N MET A 1 12.69 -16.31 -5.57
CA MET A 1 12.32 -14.89 -5.43
C MET A 1 13.60 -14.13 -5.11
N ASN A 2 13.99 -13.13 -5.91
CA ASN A 2 15.19 -12.34 -5.61
C ASN A 2 15.05 -11.74 -4.20
N ARG A 3 16.10 -11.81 -3.38
CA ARG A 3 16.09 -11.26 -2.00
C ARG A 3 15.64 -9.79 -1.99
N LYS A 4 15.98 -9.05 -3.04
CA LYS A 4 15.59 -7.65 -3.28
C LYS A 4 14.08 -7.45 -3.43
N MET A 5 13.34 -8.42 -3.99
CA MET A 5 11.87 -8.34 -4.12
C MET A 5 11.13 -8.59 -2.80
N MET A 6 11.76 -9.25 -1.82
CA MET A 6 11.11 -9.52 -0.54
C MET A 6 10.81 -8.22 0.22
N ALA A 7 11.73 -7.26 0.20
CA ALA A 7 11.56 -6.00 0.91
C ALA A 7 10.29 -5.22 0.47
N PRO A 8 10.09 -4.88 -0.82
CA PRO A 8 8.89 -4.15 -1.24
C PRO A 8 7.61 -4.97 -1.06
N ILE A 9 7.64 -6.30 -1.20
CA ILE A 9 6.47 -7.16 -0.97
C ILE A 9 6.09 -7.15 0.52
N THR A 10 7.06 -7.35 1.42
CA THR A 10 6.79 -7.36 2.87
C THR A 10 6.26 -6.00 3.33
N ILE A 11 6.90 -4.90 2.91
CA ILE A 11 6.45 -3.54 3.22
C ILE A 11 5.06 -3.30 2.61
N GLY A 12 4.86 -3.74 1.37
CA GLY A 12 3.59 -3.71 0.66
C GLY A 12 2.45 -4.35 1.44
N ILE A 13 2.65 -5.58 1.91
CA ILE A 13 1.68 -6.33 2.70
C ILE A 13 1.43 -5.67 4.06
N VAL A 14 2.47 -5.25 4.77
CA VAL A 14 2.33 -4.63 6.10
C VAL A 14 1.51 -3.34 6.02
N ILE A 15 1.80 -2.47 5.05
CA ILE A 15 1.07 -1.21 4.87
C ILE A 15 -0.36 -1.48 4.39
N ALA A 16 -0.57 -2.43 3.47
CA ALA A 16 -1.91 -2.80 3.03
C ALA A 16 -2.77 -3.33 4.19
N LEU A 17 -2.20 -4.18 5.06
CA LEU A 17 -2.87 -4.67 6.28
C LEU A 17 -3.20 -3.54 7.25
N TYR A 18 -2.27 -2.62 7.47
CA TYR A 18 -2.51 -1.45 8.31
C TYR A 18 -3.67 -0.59 7.79
N MET A 19 -3.70 -0.32 6.48
CA MET A 19 -4.78 0.45 5.85
C MET A 19 -6.12 -0.30 5.92
N MET A 20 -6.13 -1.61 5.72
CA MET A 20 -7.33 -2.43 5.88
C MET A 20 -7.85 -2.39 7.32
N LEU A 21 -6.98 -2.53 8.32
CA LEU A 21 -7.36 -2.39 9.74
C LEU A 21 -7.96 -1.01 10.03
N TRP A 22 -7.37 0.03 9.45
CA TRP A 22 -7.88 1.39 9.61
C TRP A 22 -9.27 1.56 9.00
N ILE A 23 -9.49 1.09 7.77
CA ILE A 23 -10.80 1.11 7.11
C ILE A 23 -11.81 0.28 7.90
N SER A 24 -11.44 -0.91 8.36
CA SER A 24 -12.30 -1.76 9.19
C SER A 24 -12.68 -1.08 10.51
N SER A 25 -11.77 -0.31 11.12
CA SER A 25 -12.03 0.40 12.38
C SER A 25 -13.20 1.39 12.27
N LEU A 26 -13.42 1.99 11.10
CA LEU A 26 -14.56 2.90 10.87
C LEU A 26 -15.91 2.17 11.03
N PHE A 27 -15.97 0.89 10.66
CA PHE A 27 -17.18 0.07 10.81
C PHE A 27 -17.31 -0.51 12.22
N PHE A 28 -16.20 -0.92 12.85
CA PHE A 28 -16.22 -1.45 14.22
C PHE A 28 -16.55 -0.40 15.29
N LEU A 29 -16.20 0.87 15.04
CA LEU A 29 -16.49 1.99 15.95
C LEU A 29 -17.84 2.66 15.67
N ASP A 30 -18.64 2.10 14.77
CA ASP A 30 -19.95 2.65 14.34
C ASP A 30 -19.87 4.14 13.98
N ALA A 31 -18.85 4.50 13.18
CA ALA A 31 -18.62 5.88 12.80
C ALA A 31 -19.83 6.44 12.01
N PRO A 32 -20.18 7.73 12.19
CA PRO A 32 -21.27 8.34 11.44
C PRO A 32 -21.05 8.19 9.92
N LYS A 33 -22.11 7.92 9.16
CA LYS A 33 -22.04 7.73 7.70
C LYS A 33 -21.23 8.84 6.98
N PRO A 34 -21.39 10.14 7.31
CA PRO A 34 -20.57 11.19 6.67
C PRO A 34 -19.06 11.00 6.90
N VAL A 35 -18.65 10.53 8.08
CA VAL A 35 -17.25 10.26 8.43
C VAL A 35 -16.73 9.08 7.62
N ILE A 36 -17.53 8.01 7.50
CA ILE A 36 -17.17 6.84 6.68
C ILE A 36 -16.95 7.25 5.22
N PHE A 37 -17.80 8.10 4.65
CA PHE A 37 -17.62 8.57 3.28
C PHE A 37 -16.42 9.51 3.14
N LEU A 38 -16.27 10.46 4.07
CA LEU A 38 -15.21 11.47 4.03
C LEU A 38 -13.81 10.85 4.15
N PHE A 39 -13.66 9.80 4.96
CA PHE A 39 -12.34 9.20 5.21
C PHE A 39 -12.16 7.81 4.60
N GLY A 40 -13.21 6.99 4.54
CA GLY A 40 -13.13 5.64 3.99
C GLY A 40 -12.91 5.63 2.48
N VAL A 41 -13.58 6.51 1.73
CA VAL A 41 -13.41 6.58 0.26
C VAL A 41 -11.99 7.00 -0.12
N PRO A 42 -11.40 8.08 0.44
CA PRO A 42 -9.99 8.39 0.17
C PRO A 42 -9.04 7.28 0.62
N MET A 43 -9.29 6.63 1.76
CA MET A 43 -8.41 5.57 2.24
C MET A 43 -8.44 4.33 1.33
N LEU A 44 -9.59 3.99 0.74
CA LEU A 44 -9.70 2.95 -0.29
C LEU A 44 -8.95 3.33 -1.56
N ALA A 45 -9.04 4.59 -2.01
CA ALA A 45 -8.29 5.07 -3.16
C ALA A 45 -6.77 4.99 -2.91
N LEU A 46 -6.32 5.36 -1.71
CA LEU A 46 -4.92 5.22 -1.30
C LEU A 46 -4.47 3.76 -1.25
N LEU A 47 -5.32 2.84 -0.81
CA LEU A 47 -4.99 1.41 -0.80
C LEU A 47 -4.77 0.88 -2.23
N PHE A 48 -5.63 1.29 -3.17
CA PHE A 48 -5.46 0.94 -4.59
C PHE A 48 -4.16 1.53 -5.16
N LEU A 49 -3.90 2.81 -4.87
CA LEU A 49 -2.66 3.47 -5.28
C LEU A 49 -1.43 2.76 -4.71
N TRP A 50 -1.47 2.37 -3.44
CA TRP A 50 -0.39 1.65 -2.78
C TRP A 50 -0.06 0.33 -3.47
N ILE A 51 -1.09 -0.46 -3.82
CA ILE A 51 -0.92 -1.70 -4.58
C ILE A 51 -0.27 -1.42 -5.93
N HIS A 52 -0.68 -0.34 -6.61
CA HIS A 52 -0.11 0.07 -7.88
C HIS A 52 1.38 0.42 -7.78
N VAL A 53 1.77 1.19 -6.76
CA VAL A 53 3.17 1.55 -6.49
C VAL A 53 4.02 0.32 -6.18
N VAL A 54 3.52 -0.59 -5.32
CA VAL A 54 4.24 -1.83 -5.00
C VAL A 54 4.43 -2.68 -6.26
N LYS A 55 3.43 -2.75 -7.13
CA LYS A 55 3.53 -3.46 -8.41
C LYS A 55 4.59 -2.84 -9.32
N GLU A 56 4.58 -1.52 -9.48
CA GLU A 56 5.57 -0.79 -10.28
C GLU A 56 7.00 -1.04 -9.78
N ARG A 57 7.22 -0.98 -8.46
CA ARG A 57 8.52 -1.32 -7.85
C ARG A 57 8.95 -2.76 -8.10
N ILE A 58 8.02 -3.71 -8.07
CA ILE A 58 8.29 -5.11 -8.39
C ILE A 58 8.69 -5.25 -9.87
N ASP A 59 8.02 -4.51 -10.76
CA ASP A 59 8.30 -4.52 -12.20
C ASP A 59 9.65 -3.85 -12.52
N GLU A 60 10.03 -2.75 -11.85
CA GLU A 60 11.36 -2.12 -11.95
C GLU A 60 12.49 -3.07 -11.52
N ILE A 61 12.31 -3.75 -10.37
CA ILE A 61 13.26 -4.77 -9.89
C ILE A 61 13.40 -5.92 -10.90
N ARG A 62 12.32 -6.24 -11.60
CA ARG A 62 12.30 -7.30 -12.61
C ARG A 62 12.91 -6.86 -13.94
N SER A 63 12.74 -5.60 -14.35
CA SER A 63 13.32 -5.05 -15.58
C SER A 63 14.82 -4.75 -15.45
N GLY A 64 15.33 -4.65 -14.21
CA GLY A 64 16.72 -4.28 -13.94
C GLY A 64 16.97 -2.78 -14.07
N GLU A 65 15.91 -1.98 -14.24
CA GLU A 65 15.91 -0.51 -14.17
C GLU A 65 15.75 -0.04 -12.71
N GLU A 66 16.24 -0.83 -11.76
CA GLU A 66 16.19 -0.49 -10.33
C GLU A 66 16.77 0.91 -10.11
N ASP A 67 15.94 1.83 -9.62
CA ASP A 67 16.38 3.14 -9.14
C ASP A 67 17.15 2.95 -7.83
N ASP A 68 18.41 2.55 -7.98
CA ASP A 68 19.32 2.28 -6.88
C ASP A 68 19.89 3.61 -6.34
N LEU A 69 19.28 4.09 -5.26
CA LEU A 69 19.72 5.29 -4.55
C LEU A 69 21.16 5.22 -4.03
N SER A 70 21.81 4.05 -4.01
CA SER A 70 23.23 3.94 -3.66
C SER A 70 24.19 4.50 -4.72
N LYS A 71 23.67 4.88 -5.89
CA LYS A 71 24.45 5.53 -6.96
C LYS A 71 24.47 7.06 -6.90
N TYR A 72 23.82 7.67 -5.91
CA TYR A 72 23.82 9.12 -5.67
C TYR A 72 24.54 9.45 -4.36
#